data_AF-A0A1H0BCL1-F1
#
_entry.id   AF-A0A1H0BCL1-F1
#
_cell.length_a   1.000
_cell.length_b   1.000
_cell.length_c   1.000
_cell.angle_alpha   90.00
_cell.angle_beta   90.00
_cell.angle_gamma   90.00
#
_symmetry.space_group_name_H-M   'P 1'
#
loop_
_entity.id
_entity.type
_entity.pdbx_description
1 polymer ?
#
loop_
_entity_poly.entity_id
_entity_poly.type
_entity_poly.pdbx_seq_one_letter_code
_entity_poly.pdbx_strand_id
1 'polypeptide(L)'
;MPAFTSAKGLGLMHTYFLCSFLLLVAGCSTGPYLHPQSSIGQNALLSRTCPGPKAAMSFEPLSAELNWVHVLVYVAPPGSYSWPSKQRSVEPELRLFGRLYNPRHPSADTPLWVSAASPVVTVQLGSGKTYPITVKQLETGFDPRKTFSSATHGTPLSNDDIDDFTLTFPDIFVNGEKVPMAPIHFNKREERYAPVFNC
;
A
#
# COMPACT_ATOMS: atom_id res chain seq x y z
N MET A 1 6.02 59.92 50.08
CA MET A 1 6.31 58.51 49.76
C MET A 1 5.04 57.71 50.02
N PRO A 2 4.43 57.14 48.95
CA PRO A 2 4.31 55.68 48.90
C PRO A 2 4.68 55.10 47.51
N ALA A 3 4.70 53.77 47.49
CA ALA A 3 5.48 52.87 46.66
C ALA A 3 4.91 52.54 45.27
N PHE A 4 5.84 52.18 44.38
CA PHE A 4 5.65 51.45 43.13
C PHE A 4 5.52 49.94 43.41
N THR A 5 4.54 49.28 42.78
CA THR A 5 4.55 47.84 42.37
C THR A 5 3.44 47.68 41.32
N SER A 6 3.71 47.43 40.03
CA SER A 6 4.26 46.22 39.37
C SER A 6 3.41 44.98 39.62
N ALA A 7 3.03 44.11 38.68
CA ALA A 7 2.89 44.14 37.23
C ALA A 7 2.08 42.87 36.87
N LYS A 8 1.37 42.93 35.73
CA LYS A 8 0.80 41.84 34.91
C LYS A 8 1.31 40.42 35.23
N GLY A 9 0.39 39.54 35.60
CA GLY A 9 0.70 38.12 35.82
C GLY A 9 -0.53 37.22 35.74
N LEU A 10 -1.38 37.36 34.71
CA LEU A 10 -2.58 36.52 34.58
C LEU A 10 -2.93 36.22 33.11
N GLY A 11 -1.93 35.89 32.30
CA GLY A 11 -2.13 35.57 30.87
C GLY A 11 -1.25 34.48 30.30
N LEU A 12 -0.32 33.91 31.09
CA LEU A 12 0.65 32.94 30.59
C LEU A 12 0.22 31.47 30.80
N MET A 13 -0.50 31.13 31.88
CA MET A 13 -0.74 29.72 32.24
C MET A 13 -1.70 28.94 31.32
N HIS A 14 -2.67 29.59 30.67
CA HIS A 14 -3.62 28.90 29.78
C HIS A 14 -3.04 28.57 28.40
N THR A 15 -2.13 29.40 27.88
CA THR A 15 -1.53 29.20 26.56
C THR A 15 -0.54 28.03 26.57
N TYR A 16 0.21 27.82 27.66
CA TYR A 16 1.11 26.66 27.77
C TYR A 16 0.37 25.33 27.89
N PHE A 17 -0.76 25.29 28.60
CA PHE A 17 -1.56 24.06 28.71
C PHE A 17 -2.18 23.66 27.36
N LEU A 18 -2.66 24.64 26.57
CA LEU A 18 -3.16 24.39 25.22
C LEU A 18 -2.04 23.94 24.26
N CYS A 19 -0.85 24.55 24.34
CA CYS A 19 0.31 24.15 23.54
C CYS A 19 0.84 22.75 23.90
N SER A 20 0.87 22.39 25.18
CA SER A 20 1.26 21.03 25.62
C SER A 20 0.24 19.98 25.19
N PHE A 21 -1.06 20.30 25.18
CA PHE A 21 -2.09 19.39 24.67
C PHE A 21 -1.99 19.24 23.14
N LEU A 22 -1.75 20.32 22.39
CA LEU A 22 -1.55 20.26 20.93
C LEU A 22 -0.28 19.48 20.53
N LEU A 23 0.79 19.55 21.32
CA LEU A 23 2.00 18.75 21.10
C LEU A 23 1.81 17.25 21.40
N LEU A 24 0.88 16.90 22.30
CA LEU A 24 0.58 15.50 22.64
C LEU A 24 -0.33 14.80 21.62
N VAL A 25 -1.06 15.54 20.77
CA VAL A 25 -1.96 14.96 19.76
C VAL A 25 -1.29 14.84 18.38
N ALA A 26 -0.09 15.40 18.18
CA ALA A 26 0.75 15.11 17.02
C ALA A 26 1.51 13.78 17.19
N GLY A 27 0.79 12.70 17.50
CA GLY A 27 1.35 11.35 17.44
C GLY A 27 1.68 11.02 15.99
N CYS A 28 2.91 11.29 15.55
CA CYS A 28 3.44 10.75 14.31
C CYS A 28 3.31 9.23 14.38
N SER A 29 2.34 8.66 13.66
CA SER A 29 2.31 7.22 13.45
C SER A 29 3.54 6.90 12.60
N THR A 30 4.57 6.34 13.21
CA THR A 30 5.80 5.89 12.55
C THR A 30 5.74 4.39 12.44
N GLY A 31 6.07 3.84 11.28
CA GLY A 31 6.15 2.40 11.13
C GLY A 31 6.88 1.99 9.86
N PRO A 32 7.46 0.79 9.84
CA PRO A 32 8.10 0.27 8.66
C PRO A 32 7.08 0.11 7.54
N TYR A 33 7.48 0.46 6.32
CA TYR A 33 6.72 0.16 5.12
C TYR A 33 7.66 -0.27 4.00
N LEU A 34 7.16 -1.12 3.10
CA LEU A 34 7.90 -1.58 1.94
C LEU A 34 7.56 -0.67 0.76
N HIS A 35 8.53 0.15 0.36
CA HIS A 35 8.38 1.11 -0.73
C HIS A 35 8.58 0.43 -2.08
N PRO A 36 7.57 0.41 -2.96
CA PRO A 36 7.70 -0.18 -4.30
C PRO A 36 8.35 0.78 -5.29
N GLN A 37 9.16 0.23 -6.20
CA GLN A 37 9.73 0.94 -7.35
C GLN A 37 9.72 0.03 -8.57
N SER A 38 9.34 0.57 -9.72
CA SER A 38 9.34 -0.15 -11.00
C SER A 38 9.63 0.84 -12.12
N SER A 39 10.19 0.37 -13.23
CA SER A 39 10.57 1.22 -14.37
C SER A 39 9.36 1.70 -15.20
N ILE A 40 8.24 0.99 -15.14
CA ILE A 40 7.02 1.31 -15.91
C ILE A 40 5.77 1.44 -15.05
N GLY A 41 5.77 0.86 -13.84
CA GLY A 41 4.64 0.95 -12.94
C GLY A 41 4.50 2.35 -12.33
N GLN A 42 3.28 2.71 -11.95
CA GLN A 42 2.97 3.97 -11.30
C GLN A 42 2.70 3.77 -9.81
N ASN A 43 3.20 4.66 -8.96
CA ASN A 43 2.88 4.63 -7.54
C ASN A 43 1.41 4.99 -7.30
N ALA A 44 0.68 4.11 -6.60
CA ALA A 44 -0.70 4.32 -6.21
C ALA A 44 -0.84 4.35 -4.69
N LEU A 45 -1.44 5.42 -4.17
CA LEU A 45 -1.76 5.51 -2.74
C LEU A 45 -2.74 4.40 -2.34
N LEU A 46 -2.46 3.68 -1.26
CA LEU A 46 -3.36 2.64 -0.77
C LEU A 46 -4.68 3.23 -0.28
N SER A 47 -4.61 4.33 0.49
CA SER A 47 -5.78 5.07 0.95
C SER A 47 -5.76 6.49 0.39
N ARG A 48 -6.88 6.91 -0.20
CA ARG A 48 -7.05 8.29 -0.68
C ARG A 48 -7.39 9.27 0.45
N THR A 49 -8.01 8.77 1.51
CA THR A 49 -8.42 9.56 2.68
C THR A 49 -7.31 9.66 3.73
N CYS A 50 -6.31 8.78 3.63
CA CYS A 50 -5.16 8.73 4.53
C CYS A 50 -3.88 8.88 3.73
N PRO A 51 -3.47 10.12 3.39
CA PRO A 51 -2.18 10.35 2.78
C PRO A 51 -1.11 9.88 3.76
N GLY A 52 -0.42 8.81 3.36
CA GLY A 52 0.64 8.17 4.10
C GLY A 52 1.59 7.48 3.12
N PRO A 53 2.75 7.03 3.59
CA PRO A 53 3.82 6.56 2.71
C PRO A 53 3.53 5.21 2.06
N LYS A 54 2.46 4.52 2.50
CA LYS A 54 2.07 3.22 1.98
C LYS A 54 1.55 3.35 0.54
N ALA A 55 2.30 2.78 -0.38
CA ALA A 55 1.97 2.74 -1.80
C ALA A 55 1.90 1.29 -2.31
N ALA A 56 1.03 1.08 -3.29
CA ALA A 56 1.11 -0.05 -4.20
C ALA A 56 1.78 0.39 -5.50
N MET A 57 2.36 -0.57 -6.22
CA MET A 57 2.69 -0.37 -7.62
C MET A 57 1.47 -0.69 -8.48
N SER A 58 1.11 0.22 -9.38
CA SER A 58 -0.03 0.10 -10.28
C SER A 58 0.43 -0.15 -11.71
N PHE A 59 -0.23 -1.08 -12.38
CA PHE A 59 -0.07 -1.36 -13.79
C PHE A 59 -1.42 -1.39 -14.47
N GLU A 60 -1.47 -0.96 -15.73
CA GLU A 60 -2.68 -0.88 -16.54
C GLU A 60 -2.39 -1.46 -17.94
N PRO A 61 -3.40 -2.04 -18.61
CA PRO A 61 -3.32 -2.35 -20.03
C PRO A 61 -3.03 -1.11 -20.87
N LEU A 62 -2.45 -1.29 -22.06
CA LEU A 62 -2.08 -0.18 -22.95
C LEU A 62 -3.28 0.32 -23.76
N SER A 63 -4.29 -0.52 -23.98
CA SER A 63 -5.47 -0.14 -24.75
C SER A 63 -6.29 0.94 -24.04
N ALA A 64 -6.83 1.87 -24.83
CA ALA A 64 -7.77 2.86 -24.32
C ALA A 64 -9.08 2.23 -23.80
N GLU A 65 -9.37 0.98 -24.18
CA GLU A 65 -10.57 0.27 -23.74
C GLU A 65 -10.45 -0.28 -22.31
N LEU A 66 -9.23 -0.59 -21.86
CA LEU A 66 -8.99 -1.25 -20.56
C LEU A 66 -8.00 -0.50 -19.66
N ASN A 67 -7.38 0.60 -20.09
CA ASN A 67 -6.44 1.38 -19.27
C ASN A 67 -7.03 1.98 -17.98
N TRP A 68 -8.36 1.95 -17.80
CA TRP A 68 -9.04 2.34 -16.56
C TRP A 68 -9.10 1.20 -15.53
N VAL A 69 -8.69 -0.02 -15.88
CA VAL A 69 -8.60 -1.20 -15.01
C VAL A 69 -7.14 -1.42 -14.60
N HIS A 70 -6.85 -1.15 -13.33
CA HIS A 70 -5.49 -1.24 -12.81
C HIS A 70 -5.31 -2.49 -11.97
N VAL A 71 -4.18 -3.15 -12.14
CA VAL A 71 -3.67 -4.22 -11.27
C VAL A 71 -2.68 -3.61 -10.30
N LEU A 72 -2.95 -3.72 -9.00
CA LEU A 72 -2.15 -3.15 -7.93
C LEU A 72 -1.42 -4.25 -7.17
N VAL A 73 -0.12 -4.04 -6.99
CA VAL A 73 0.78 -4.89 -6.22
C VAL A 73 1.22 -4.15 -4.98
N TYR A 74 0.92 -4.71 -3.81
CA TYR A 74 1.33 -4.18 -2.53
C TYR A 74 2.00 -5.28 -1.70
N VAL A 75 3.03 -4.93 -0.94
CA VAL A 75 3.57 -5.84 0.07
C VAL A 75 3.33 -5.26 1.45
N ALA A 76 2.57 -5.99 2.25
CA ALA A 76 2.31 -5.63 3.64
C ALA A 76 3.45 -6.16 4.52
N PRO A 77 4.12 -5.31 5.32
CA PRO A 77 5.11 -5.78 6.28
C PRO A 77 4.44 -6.54 7.43
N PRO A 78 5.19 -7.36 8.18
CA PRO A 78 4.74 -7.98 9.42
C PRO A 78 4.10 -6.97 10.38
N GLY A 79 3.09 -7.42 11.13
CA GLY A 79 2.26 -6.59 11.99
C GLY A 79 1.10 -5.89 11.27
N SER A 80 1.03 -5.95 9.94
CA SER A 80 -0.08 -5.40 9.16
C SER A 80 -1.37 -6.20 9.38
N TYR A 81 -2.50 -5.50 9.53
CA TYR A 81 -3.81 -6.15 9.61
C TYR A 81 -4.19 -6.81 8.29
N SER A 82 -4.76 -8.02 8.37
CA SER A 82 -5.35 -8.75 7.26
C SER A 82 -6.80 -9.16 7.59
N TRP A 83 -7.69 -8.99 6.62
CA TRP A 83 -9.08 -9.49 6.65
C TRP A 83 -9.16 -10.86 5.94
N PRO A 84 -10.07 -11.76 6.36
CA PRO A 84 -11.22 -11.52 7.25
C PRO A 84 -10.96 -11.68 8.77
N SER A 85 -9.85 -12.30 9.17
CA SER A 85 -9.58 -12.66 10.57
C SER A 85 -9.28 -11.46 11.48
N LYS A 86 -8.99 -10.28 10.90
CA LYS A 86 -8.46 -9.09 11.61
C LYS A 86 -7.20 -9.39 12.41
N GLN A 87 -6.49 -10.46 12.08
CA GLN A 87 -5.23 -10.79 12.72
C GLN A 87 -4.12 -9.95 12.08
N ARG A 88 -3.08 -9.68 12.88
CA ARG A 88 -1.85 -9.10 12.37
C ARG A 88 -1.05 -10.23 11.75
N SER A 89 -0.64 -10.06 10.51
CA SER A 89 0.25 -11.03 9.88
C SER A 89 1.58 -11.05 10.60
N VAL A 90 2.16 -12.23 10.76
CA VAL A 90 3.51 -12.41 11.29
C VAL A 90 4.56 -12.39 10.18
N GLU A 91 4.14 -12.51 8.92
CA GLU A 91 4.99 -12.61 7.75
C GLU A 91 4.77 -11.42 6.80
N PRO A 92 5.77 -11.05 5.98
CA PRO A 92 5.56 -10.14 4.87
C PRO A 92 4.60 -10.77 3.83
N GLU A 93 3.56 -10.05 3.43
CA GLU A 93 2.51 -10.56 2.54
C GLU A 93 2.44 -9.80 1.23
N LEU A 94 2.51 -10.52 0.11
CA LEU A 94 2.13 -10.00 -1.20
C LEU A 94 0.61 -9.96 -1.33
N ARG A 95 0.06 -8.77 -1.59
CA ARG A 95 -1.35 -8.51 -1.81
C ARG A 95 -1.56 -7.97 -3.22
N LEU A 96 -2.34 -8.72 -4.01
CA LEU A 96 -2.69 -8.38 -5.39
C LEU A 96 -4.18 -8.01 -5.45
N PHE A 97 -4.51 -6.86 -6.02
CA PHE A 97 -5.90 -6.41 -6.09
C PHE A 97 -6.13 -5.47 -7.27
N GLY A 98 -7.38 -5.33 -7.68
CA GLY A 98 -7.79 -4.43 -8.74
C GLY A 98 -8.15 -3.05 -8.20
N ARG A 99 -8.03 -2.03 -9.06
CA ARG A 99 -8.67 -0.73 -8.83
C ARG A 99 -9.14 -0.15 -10.15
N LEU A 100 -10.31 0.46 -10.12
CA LEU A 100 -10.91 1.10 -11.28
C LEU A 100 -10.72 2.61 -11.17
N TYR A 101 -9.99 3.20 -12.11
CA TYR A 101 -9.79 4.65 -12.18
C TYR A 101 -10.62 5.19 -13.35
N ASN A 102 -11.62 6.02 -13.05
CA ASN A 102 -12.62 6.56 -13.98
C ASN A 102 -13.76 5.58 -14.33
N PRO A 103 -14.75 5.40 -13.42
CA PRO A 103 -15.88 4.50 -13.65
C PRO A 103 -16.92 5.07 -14.63
N ARG A 104 -16.69 6.24 -15.27
CA ARG A 104 -17.72 6.87 -16.12
C ARG A 104 -18.06 6.05 -17.36
N HIS A 105 -17.18 5.13 -17.79
CA HIS A 105 -17.45 4.04 -18.75
C HIS A 105 -16.51 2.88 -18.40
N PRO A 106 -17.00 1.62 -18.27
CA PRO A 106 -18.00 0.95 -19.11
C PRO A 106 -19.24 0.49 -18.34
N SER A 107 -20.22 -0.10 -19.03
CA SER A 107 -21.42 -0.63 -18.38
C SER A 107 -21.01 -1.64 -17.30
N ALA A 108 -21.83 -1.74 -16.24
CA ALA A 108 -21.67 -2.76 -15.20
C ALA A 108 -21.58 -4.18 -15.78
N ASP A 109 -21.98 -4.38 -17.04
CA ASP A 109 -22.10 -5.65 -17.73
C ASP A 109 -20.83 -6.11 -18.45
N THR A 110 -19.81 -5.25 -18.65
CA THR A 110 -18.54 -5.73 -19.22
C THR A 110 -17.88 -6.67 -18.20
N PRO A 111 -17.73 -7.98 -18.49
CA PRO A 111 -17.03 -8.87 -17.59
C PRO A 111 -15.57 -8.44 -17.50
N LEU A 112 -15.03 -8.35 -16.28
CA LEU A 112 -13.62 -8.08 -16.05
C LEU A 112 -12.99 -9.30 -15.40
N TRP A 113 -11.86 -9.72 -15.94
CA TRP A 113 -11.08 -10.81 -15.39
C TRP A 113 -9.59 -10.52 -15.51
N VAL A 114 -8.90 -10.59 -14.39
CA VAL A 114 -7.43 -10.59 -14.34
C VAL A 114 -6.97 -12.04 -14.32
N SER A 115 -6.09 -12.43 -15.25
CA SER A 115 -5.49 -13.76 -15.31
C SER A 115 -3.97 -13.67 -15.43
N ALA A 116 -3.30 -14.81 -15.31
CA ALA A 116 -1.85 -14.92 -15.44
C ALA A 116 -1.45 -16.13 -16.29
N ALA A 117 -0.28 -16.04 -16.92
CA ALA A 117 0.33 -17.17 -17.61
C ALA A 117 0.79 -18.29 -16.63
N SER A 118 0.98 -17.95 -15.35
CA SER A 118 1.39 -18.86 -14.29
C SER A 118 0.98 -18.29 -12.94
N PRO A 119 0.72 -19.13 -11.91
CA PRO A 119 0.52 -18.65 -10.55
C PRO A 119 1.84 -18.30 -9.83
N VAL A 120 2.99 -18.53 -10.46
CA VAL A 120 4.30 -18.41 -9.83
C VAL A 120 4.87 -17.01 -9.98
N VAL A 121 5.12 -16.34 -8.86
CA VAL A 121 5.87 -15.08 -8.77
C VAL A 121 7.27 -15.41 -8.27
N THR A 122 8.28 -14.77 -8.85
CA THR A 122 9.68 -14.96 -8.44
C THR A 122 10.09 -13.86 -7.48
N VAL A 123 10.66 -14.25 -6.34
CA VAL A 123 11.26 -13.35 -5.35
C VAL A 123 12.77 -13.42 -5.50
N GLN A 124 13.42 -12.27 -5.71
CA GLN A 124 14.87 -12.14 -5.70
C GLN A 124 15.28 -11.22 -4.55
N LEU A 125 15.97 -11.76 -3.55
CA LEU A 125 16.46 -10.97 -2.41
C LEU A 125 17.63 -10.08 -2.83
N GLY A 126 17.90 -9.01 -2.07
CA GLY A 126 19.08 -8.16 -2.27
C GLY A 126 20.42 -8.92 -2.21
N SER A 127 20.45 -10.11 -1.59
CA SER A 127 21.61 -11.03 -1.61
C SER A 127 21.81 -11.77 -2.94
N GLY A 128 20.88 -11.63 -3.89
CA GLY A 128 20.85 -12.37 -5.16
C GLY A 128 20.16 -13.73 -5.09
N LYS A 129 19.85 -14.25 -3.88
CA LYS A 129 19.09 -15.50 -3.72
C LYS A 129 17.70 -15.33 -4.34
N THR A 130 17.31 -16.31 -5.14
CA THR A 130 16.02 -16.32 -5.84
C THR A 130 15.20 -17.54 -5.45
N TYR A 131 13.90 -17.35 -5.24
CA TYR A 131 12.96 -18.45 -4.98
C TYR A 131 11.55 -18.13 -5.53
N PRO A 132 10.80 -19.16 -5.97
CA PRO A 132 9.42 -18.98 -6.41
C PRO A 132 8.44 -18.99 -5.24
N ILE A 133 7.34 -18.26 -5.38
CA ILE A 133 6.15 -18.37 -4.54
C ILE A 133 4.92 -18.59 -5.41
N THR A 134 3.93 -19.32 -4.89
CA THR A 134 2.66 -19.56 -5.59
C THR A 134 1.59 -18.61 -5.06
N VAL A 135 1.07 -17.76 -5.93
CA VAL A 135 -0.03 -16.84 -5.62
C VAL A 135 -1.35 -17.49 -6.04
N LYS A 136 -2.11 -18.01 -5.08
CA LYS A 136 -3.39 -18.69 -5.33
C LYS A 136 -4.36 -17.89 -6.20
N GLN A 137 -4.41 -16.57 -6.00
CA GLN A 137 -5.26 -15.67 -6.78
C GLN A 137 -4.93 -15.66 -8.28
N LEU A 138 -3.70 -16.04 -8.67
CA LEU A 138 -3.27 -16.10 -10.07
C LEU A 138 -3.51 -17.48 -10.70
N GLU A 139 -3.85 -18.53 -9.93
CA GLU A 139 -4.14 -19.86 -10.47
C GLU A 139 -5.40 -19.86 -11.33
N THR A 140 -6.44 -19.16 -10.87
CA THR A 140 -7.73 -19.05 -11.57
C THR A 140 -8.00 -17.64 -12.09
N GLY A 141 -7.25 -16.65 -11.60
CA GLY A 141 -7.51 -15.25 -11.84
C GLY A 141 -8.57 -14.68 -10.88
N PHE A 142 -8.93 -13.42 -11.08
CA PHE A 142 -9.87 -12.73 -10.21
C PHE A 142 -10.60 -11.59 -10.91
N ASP A 143 -11.77 -11.24 -10.36
CA ASP A 143 -12.51 -10.04 -10.73
C ASP A 143 -11.95 -8.82 -9.95
N PRO A 144 -11.41 -7.80 -10.64
CA PRO A 144 -10.82 -6.62 -9.98
C PRO A 144 -11.86 -5.78 -9.22
N ARG A 145 -13.17 -5.98 -9.45
CA ARG A 145 -14.25 -5.34 -8.70
C ARG A 145 -14.50 -6.00 -7.35
N LYS A 146 -14.21 -7.29 -7.23
CA LYS A 146 -14.42 -8.08 -6.00
C LYS A 146 -13.18 -8.07 -5.11
N THR A 147 -12.01 -8.18 -5.71
CA THR A 147 -10.73 -8.11 -4.99
C THR A 147 -10.14 -6.72 -5.17
N PHE A 148 -10.67 -5.73 -4.46
CA PHE A 148 -10.33 -4.31 -4.63
C PHE A 148 -9.56 -3.69 -3.44
N SER A 149 -9.35 -4.46 -2.37
CA SER A 149 -8.82 -3.96 -1.11
C SER A 149 -7.41 -4.48 -0.83
N SER A 150 -6.52 -3.57 -0.46
CA SER A 150 -5.19 -3.90 0.06
C SER A 150 -5.22 -4.50 1.47
N ALA A 151 -6.40 -4.62 2.09
CA ALA A 151 -6.57 -5.18 3.43
C ALA A 151 -6.88 -6.69 3.42
N THR A 152 -7.19 -7.26 2.25
CA THR A 152 -7.42 -8.70 2.08
C THR A 152 -6.12 -9.47 2.30
N HIS A 153 -6.20 -10.61 3.00
CA HIS A 153 -5.06 -11.49 3.22
C HIS A 153 -4.35 -11.86 1.91
N GLY A 154 -3.02 -11.77 1.93
CA GLY A 154 -2.16 -12.01 0.77
C GLY A 154 -1.50 -13.39 0.75
N THR A 155 -0.50 -13.52 -0.12
CA THR A 155 0.43 -14.66 -0.15
C THR A 155 1.66 -14.31 0.69
N PRO A 156 2.04 -15.12 1.68
CA PRO A 156 3.30 -14.94 2.39
C PRO A 156 4.52 -14.98 1.46
N LEU A 157 5.45 -14.05 1.66
CA LEU A 157 6.68 -13.94 0.87
C LEU A 157 7.85 -14.69 1.49
N SER A 158 7.90 -14.78 2.82
CA SER A 158 9.03 -15.29 3.60
C SER A 158 8.55 -15.57 5.02
N ASN A 159 9.19 -16.52 5.71
CA ASN A 159 8.98 -16.75 7.14
C ASN A 159 9.73 -15.73 8.01
N ASP A 160 10.69 -15.02 7.41
CA ASP A 160 11.51 -13.99 8.05
C ASP A 160 11.17 -12.60 7.50
N ASP A 161 11.44 -11.56 8.29
CA ASP A 161 11.45 -10.16 7.83
C ASP A 161 12.36 -10.01 6.59
N ILE A 162 11.84 -9.34 5.56
CA ILE A 162 12.60 -9.01 4.35
C ILE A 162 12.59 -7.49 4.14
N ASP A 163 13.77 -6.93 3.92
CA ASP A 163 13.96 -5.49 3.84
C ASP A 163 14.26 -5.01 2.41
N ASP A 164 14.84 -5.87 1.57
CA ASP A 164 15.25 -5.54 0.20
C ASP A 164 15.08 -6.75 -0.73
N PHE A 165 14.18 -6.63 -1.70
CA PHE A 165 13.87 -7.70 -2.65
C PHE A 165 13.19 -7.17 -3.90
N THR A 166 13.19 -7.97 -4.97
CA THR A 166 12.48 -7.70 -6.22
C THR A 166 11.46 -8.81 -6.48
N LEU A 167 10.26 -8.42 -6.87
CA LEU A 167 9.22 -9.33 -7.37
C LEU A 167 9.19 -9.28 -8.89
N THR A 168 9.25 -10.45 -9.51
CA THR A 168 9.03 -10.62 -10.95
C THR A 168 7.78 -11.46 -11.16
N PHE A 169 6.78 -10.84 -11.77
CA PHE A 169 5.51 -11.48 -12.09
C PHE A 169 5.61 -12.23 -13.42
N PRO A 170 4.83 -13.32 -13.58
CA PRO A 170 4.57 -13.86 -14.90
C PRO A 170 3.72 -12.87 -15.71
N ASP A 171 3.51 -13.16 -16.99
CA ASP A 171 2.62 -12.34 -17.81
C ASP A 171 1.22 -12.30 -17.17
N ILE A 172 0.76 -11.09 -16.86
CA ILE A 172 -0.58 -10.80 -16.33
C ILE A 172 -1.43 -10.24 -17.47
N PHE A 173 -2.71 -10.59 -17.47
CA PHE A 173 -3.67 -10.16 -18.48
C PHE A 173 -4.92 -9.58 -17.83
N VAL A 174 -5.52 -8.57 -18.46
CA VAL A 174 -6.87 -8.09 -18.17
C VAL A 174 -7.72 -8.40 -19.41
N ASN A 175 -8.73 -9.25 -19.27
CA ASN A 175 -9.58 -9.69 -20.39
C ASN A 175 -8.79 -10.21 -21.60
N GLY A 176 -7.64 -10.85 -21.35
CA GLY A 176 -6.75 -11.37 -22.40
C GLY A 176 -5.75 -10.37 -22.98
N GLU A 177 -5.86 -9.07 -22.66
CA GLU A 177 -4.83 -8.10 -23.00
C GLU A 177 -3.69 -8.15 -21.98
N LYS A 178 -2.45 -8.28 -22.47
CA LYS A 178 -1.26 -8.31 -21.63
C LYS A 178 -1.05 -6.96 -20.94
N VAL A 179 -0.92 -6.99 -19.62
CA VAL A 179 -0.50 -5.85 -18.82
C VAL A 179 1.02 -5.75 -18.85
N PRO A 180 1.61 -4.63 -19.28
CA PRO A 180 3.05 -4.43 -19.23
C PRO A 180 3.48 -4.29 -17.76
N MET A 181 3.95 -5.39 -17.17
CA MET A 181 4.52 -5.42 -15.83
C MET A 181 6.03 -5.60 -15.89
N ALA A 182 6.77 -4.67 -15.28
CA ALA A 182 8.19 -4.81 -15.04
C ALA A 182 8.42 -5.31 -13.61
N PRO A 183 9.61 -5.85 -13.31
CA PRO A 183 9.97 -6.19 -11.94
C PRO A 183 9.74 -5.02 -10.99
N ILE A 184 9.36 -5.35 -9.75
CA ILE A 184 9.05 -4.37 -8.71
C ILE A 184 10.05 -4.56 -7.59
N HIS A 185 10.93 -3.58 -7.43
CA HIS A 185 11.86 -3.52 -6.32
C HIS A 185 11.16 -2.97 -5.09
N PHE A 186 11.32 -3.65 -3.96
CA PHE A 186 10.81 -3.24 -2.67
C PHE A 186 11.97 -3.00 -1.73
N ASN A 187 11.93 -1.86 -1.05
CA ASN A 187 12.88 -1.52 -0.01
C ASN A 187 12.14 -1.02 1.24
N LYS A 188 12.51 -1.54 2.41
CA LYS A 188 11.93 -1.15 3.70
C LYS A 188 12.43 0.23 4.09
N ARG A 189 11.49 1.12 4.33
CA ARG A 189 11.76 2.48 4.78
C ARG A 189 11.07 2.76 6.09
N GLU A 190 11.76 3.53 6.93
CA GLU A 190 11.16 4.19 8.08
C GLU A 190 10.77 5.59 7.66
N GLU A 191 9.48 5.85 7.52
CA GLU A 191 8.98 7.19 7.24
C GLU A 191 8.09 7.70 8.37
N ARG A 192 8.31 8.97 8.70
CA ARG A 192 7.43 9.73 9.59
C ARG A 192 6.37 10.37 8.74
N TYR A 193 5.10 10.13 9.06
CA TYR A 193 4.00 10.87 8.46
C TYR A 193 3.22 11.62 9.52
N ALA A 194 2.69 12.78 9.13
CA ALA A 194 1.80 13.55 9.97
C ALA A 194 0.53 12.71 10.22
N PRO A 195 0.05 12.61 11.47
CA PRO A 195 -1.24 11.99 11.71
C PRO A 195 -2.31 12.79 10.98
N VAL A 196 -3.01 12.13 10.07
CA VAL A 196 -4.25 12.67 9.51
C VAL A 196 -5.36 12.16 10.42
N PHE A 197 -6.04 13.06 11.12
CA PHE A 197 -7.22 12.70 11.90
C PHE A 197 -8.27 12.06 10.96
N ASN A 198 -8.78 10.87 11.31
CA ASN A 198 -9.66 9.98 10.51
C ASN A 198 -8.96 8.92 9.64
N CYS A 199 -7.79 8.47 10.07
CA CYS A 199 -7.14 7.22 9.69
C CYS A 199 -7.06 6.29 10.91
#